data_AF-A0A1B6GXR7-F1
#
_entry.id   AF-A0A1B6GXR7-F1
#
_cell.length_a   1.000
_cell.length_b   1.000
_cell.length_c   1.000
_cell.angle_alpha   90.00
_cell.angle_beta   90.00
_cell.angle_gamma   90.00
#
_symmetry.space_group_name_H-M   'P 1'
#
loop_
_entity.id
_entity.type
_entity.pdbx_description
1 polymer ?
#
loop_
_entity_poly.entity_id
_entity_poly.type
_entity_poly.pdbx_seq_one_letter_code
_entity_poly.pdbx_strand_id
1 'polypeptide(L)'
;TVKQILSNFPNMEKLERGPKEIFSPDIQKDLLLLEEQEGSVNFKFGVLYTRPAQVSDDEMFSNENGSEEFDRFTSLLGEKVRLKGWDKYRGGLDVKGDMTGRYSVYTIYEGHEIMFHVSTLLP
;
A
#
# COMPACT_ATOMS: atom_id res chain seq x y z
N THR A 1 -16.20 6.20 -33.79
CA THR A 1 -17.68 6.36 -33.76
C THR A 1 -18.27 5.53 -32.63
N VAL A 2 -19.48 5.85 -32.15
CA VAL A 2 -20.19 5.06 -31.11
C VAL A 2 -20.16 3.55 -31.38
N LYS A 3 -20.29 3.14 -32.65
CA LYS A 3 -20.17 1.73 -33.08
C LYS A 3 -18.83 1.08 -32.73
N GLN A 4 -17.69 1.79 -32.84
CA GLN A 4 -16.37 1.27 -32.49
C GLN A 4 -16.13 1.16 -30.98
N ILE A 5 -16.79 2.01 -30.18
CA ILE A 5 -16.68 1.95 -28.72
C ILE A 5 -17.46 0.73 -28.21
N LEU A 6 -18.68 0.54 -28.71
CA LEU A 6 -19.54 -0.58 -28.32
C LEU A 6 -18.96 -1.95 -28.71
N SER A 7 -18.15 -2.05 -29.76
CA SER A 7 -17.49 -3.31 -30.13
C SER A 7 -16.48 -3.81 -29.10
N ASN A 8 -15.99 -2.95 -28.20
CA ASN A 8 -15.04 -3.32 -27.15
C ASN A 8 -15.71 -3.85 -25.87
N PHE A 9 -17.04 -3.82 -25.77
CA PHE A 9 -17.78 -4.24 -24.56
C PHE A 9 -18.84 -5.30 -24.89
N PRO A 10 -18.42 -6.55 -25.22
CA PRO A 10 -19.30 -7.59 -25.74
C PRO A 10 -20.36 -8.11 -24.74
N ASN A 11 -20.16 -7.89 -23.43
CA ASN A 11 -21.04 -8.36 -22.36
C ASN A 11 -21.99 -7.28 -21.80
N MET A 12 -21.99 -6.07 -22.37
CA MET A 12 -23.02 -5.09 -22.03
C MET A 12 -24.34 -5.57 -22.63
N GLU A 13 -25.28 -6.00 -21.78
CA GLU A 13 -26.66 -6.28 -22.18
C GLU A 13 -27.17 -5.12 -23.04
N LYS A 14 -27.85 -5.45 -24.15
CA LYS A 14 -28.32 -4.50 -25.17
C LYS A 14 -28.80 -3.22 -24.49
N LEU A 15 -27.99 -2.16 -24.56
CA LEU A 15 -28.36 -0.86 -24.01
C LEU A 15 -29.63 -0.41 -24.75
N GLU A 16 -30.77 -0.49 -24.08
CA GLU A 16 -32.09 -0.03 -24.58
C GLU A 16 -32.02 1.43 -25.10
N ARG A 17 -31.06 2.20 -24.59
CA ARG A 17 -30.73 3.55 -25.02
C ARG A 17 -29.25 3.61 -25.32
N GLY A 18 -28.88 4.17 -26.47
CA GLY A 18 -27.47 4.38 -26.84
C GLY A 18 -26.71 5.24 -25.83
N PRO A 19 -25.38 5.34 -25.95
CA PRO A 19 -24.56 6.17 -25.07
C PRO A 19 -25.12 7.59 -25.00
N LYS A 20 -25.36 8.07 -23.77
CA LYS A 20 -25.83 9.42 -23.54
C LYS A 20 -24.64 10.36 -23.65
N GLU A 21 -24.74 11.33 -24.55
CA GLU A 21 -23.76 12.41 -24.65
C GLU A 21 -23.92 13.35 -23.45
N ILE A 22 -22.81 13.63 -22.76
CA ILE A 22 -22.81 14.51 -21.59
C ILE A 22 -22.00 15.76 -21.94
N PHE A 23 -22.64 16.91 -21.90
CA PHE A 23 -22.04 18.23 -22.16
C PHE A 23 -21.75 19.03 -20.88
N SER A 24 -22.03 18.45 -19.70
CA SER A 24 -21.80 19.14 -18.43
C SER A 24 -20.29 19.34 -18.23
N PRO A 25 -19.80 20.59 -18.11
CA PRO A 25 -18.37 20.84 -17.87
C PRO A 25 -17.92 20.28 -16.51
N ASP A 26 -18.83 20.09 -15.55
CA ASP A 26 -18.52 19.52 -14.24
C ASP A 26 -18.04 18.06 -14.34
N ILE A 27 -18.41 17.33 -15.41
CA ILE A 27 -17.96 15.94 -15.60
C ILE A 27 -16.44 15.83 -15.75
N GLN A 28 -15.77 16.89 -16.21
CA GLN A 28 -14.31 16.89 -16.31
C GLN A 28 -13.66 16.81 -14.92
N LYS A 29 -14.26 17.45 -13.91
CA LYS A 29 -13.77 17.38 -12.53
C LYS A 29 -14.03 16.00 -11.94
N ASP A 30 -15.21 15.43 -12.18
CA ASP A 30 -15.57 14.10 -11.70
C ASP A 30 -14.69 13.01 -12.32
N LEU A 31 -14.37 13.12 -13.61
CA LEU A 31 -13.45 12.21 -14.31
C LEU A 31 -12.01 12.34 -13.82
N LEU A 32 -11.54 13.56 -13.56
CA LEU A 32 -10.22 13.79 -12.97
C LEU A 32 -10.13 13.19 -11.57
N LEU A 33 -11.16 13.37 -10.74
CA LEU A 33 -11.28 12.74 -9.42
C LEU A 33 -11.26 11.21 -9.53
N LEU A 34 -11.93 10.63 -10.53
CA LEU A 34 -11.91 9.18 -10.78
C LEU A 34 -10.52 8.68 -11.20
N GLU A 35 -9.83 9.37 -12.09
CA GLU A 35 -8.43 9.06 -12.46
C GLU A 35 -7.47 9.19 -11.28
N GLU A 36 -7.62 10.23 -10.46
CA GLU A 36 -6.85 10.40 -9.22
C GLU A 36 -7.15 9.30 -8.20
N GLN A 37 -8.38 8.79 -8.14
CA GLN A 37 -8.75 7.63 -7.33
C GLN A 37 -8.15 6.31 -7.84
N GLU A 38 -7.87 6.20 -9.15
CA GLU A 38 -7.05 5.12 -9.71
C GLU A 38 -5.54 5.35 -9.50
N GLY A 39 -5.16 6.51 -8.95
CA GLY A 39 -3.79 6.83 -8.55
C GLY A 39 -3.24 5.91 -7.46
N SER A 40 -1.91 5.92 -7.36
CA SER A 40 -1.08 4.97 -6.60
C SER A 40 -1.67 4.49 -5.27
N VAL A 41 -2.09 3.22 -5.24
CA VAL A 41 -2.52 2.52 -4.02
C VAL A 41 -1.31 2.27 -3.14
N ASN A 42 -1.15 3.04 -2.08
CA ASN A 42 -0.07 2.79 -1.12
C ASN A 42 -0.38 1.53 -0.28
N PHE A 43 0.61 0.66 -0.10
CA PHE A 43 0.45 -0.63 0.57
C PHE A 43 1.14 -0.67 1.93
N LYS A 44 0.58 -1.48 2.83
CA LYS A 44 1.24 -1.86 4.08
C LYS A 44 1.21 -3.37 4.26
N PHE A 45 2.35 -3.94 4.63
CA PHE A 45 2.50 -5.38 4.85
C PHE A 45 3.16 -5.65 6.20
N GLY A 46 2.69 -6.67 6.91
CA GLY A 46 3.34 -7.15 8.13
C GLY A 46 4.49 -8.11 7.82
N VAL A 47 5.58 -8.00 8.56
CA VAL A 47 6.72 -8.93 8.50
C VAL A 47 6.97 -9.47 9.90
N LEU A 48 6.62 -10.73 10.11
CA LEU A 48 6.74 -11.41 11.40
C LEU A 48 8.00 -12.29 11.44
N TYR A 49 8.75 -12.22 12.54
CA TYR A 49 9.86 -13.13 12.81
C TYR A 49 9.45 -14.16 13.86
N THR A 50 9.67 -15.44 13.56
CA THR A 50 9.35 -16.56 14.45
C THR A 50 10.63 -17.33 14.75
N ARG A 51 10.96 -17.46 16.04
CA ARG A 51 12.08 -18.28 16.53
C ARG A 51 11.66 -19.75 16.63
N PRO A 52 12.63 -20.69 16.62
CA PRO A 52 12.34 -22.09 16.88
C PRO A 52 11.55 -22.25 18.18
N ALA A 53 10.57 -23.16 18.17
CA ALA A 53 9.69 -23.48 19.28
C ALA A 53 8.70 -22.39 19.75
N GLN A 54 8.66 -21.20 19.14
CA GLN A 54 7.54 -20.26 19.36
C GLN A 54 6.28 -20.78 18.69
N VAL A 55 5.16 -20.78 19.41
CA VAL A 55 3.88 -21.33 18.93
C VAL A 55 2.70 -20.38 19.13
N SER A 56 2.91 -19.27 19.82
CA SER A 56 1.89 -18.24 20.03
C SER A 56 2.28 -16.91 19.41
N ASP A 57 1.27 -16.15 18.99
CA ASP A 57 1.47 -14.83 18.40
C ASP A 57 2.16 -13.88 19.39
N ASP A 58 1.79 -13.91 20.67
CA ASP A 58 2.40 -13.08 21.72
C ASP A 58 3.92 -13.31 21.85
N GLU A 59 4.37 -14.58 21.77
CA GLU A 59 5.80 -14.90 21.77
C GLU A 59 6.51 -14.32 20.55
N MET A 60 5.89 -14.39 19.37
CA MET A 60 6.47 -13.89 18.13
C MET A 60 6.53 -12.36 18.10
N PHE A 61 5.49 -11.68 18.61
CA PHE A 61 5.46 -10.21 18.71
C PHE A 61 6.42 -9.67 19.78
N SER A 62 6.78 -10.47 20.79
CA SER A 62 7.74 -10.08 21.84
C SER A 62 9.21 -10.16 21.38
N ASN A 63 9.49 -10.54 20.13
CA ASN A 63 10.85 -10.64 19.61
C ASN A 63 11.46 -9.25 19.37
N GLU A 64 12.40 -8.83 20.19
CA GLU A 64 13.13 -7.55 19.99
C GLU A 64 14.21 -7.62 18.91
N ASN A 65 14.67 -8.84 18.55
CA ASN A 65 15.71 -9.05 17.55
C ASN A 65 15.39 -10.26 16.66
N GLY A 66 15.72 -10.11 15.37
CA GLY A 66 15.70 -11.19 14.37
C GLY A 66 17.02 -11.96 14.32
N SER A 67 17.14 -12.87 13.34
CA SER A 67 18.44 -13.43 12.95
C SER A 67 19.13 -12.58 11.88
N GLU A 68 20.41 -12.86 11.61
CA GLU A 68 21.16 -12.19 10.55
C GLU A 68 20.51 -12.38 9.17
N GLU A 69 19.96 -13.57 8.91
CA GLU A 69 19.24 -13.86 7.67
C GLU A 69 17.93 -13.08 7.58
N PHE A 70 17.23 -12.89 8.71
CA PHE A 70 16.03 -12.06 8.76
C PHE A 70 16.36 -10.59 8.48
N ASP A 71 17.40 -10.06 9.11
CA ASP A 71 17.86 -8.69 8.86
C ASP A 71 18.25 -8.50 7.39
N ARG A 72 18.98 -9.47 6.81
CA ARG A 72 19.30 -9.48 5.38
C ARG A 72 18.03 -9.54 4.52
N PHE A 73 17.06 -10.37 4.85
CA PHE A 73 15.79 -10.44 4.14
C PHE A 73 15.04 -9.10 4.17
N THR A 74 14.91 -8.46 5.34
CA THR A 74 14.24 -7.16 5.45
C THR A 74 14.96 -6.06 4.66
N SER A 75 16.30 -6.12 4.56
CA SER A 75 17.08 -5.20 3.72
C SER A 75 16.84 -5.37 2.21
N LEU A 76 16.34 -6.54 1.77
CA LEU A 76 15.95 -6.77 0.38
C LEU A 76 14.55 -6.22 0.07
N LEU A 77 13.68 -6.12 1.08
CA LEU A 77 12.32 -5.58 0.92
C LEU A 77 12.33 -4.06 0.71
N GLY A 78 13.27 -3.35 1.33
CA GLY A 78 13.36 -1.91 1.23
C GLY A 78 14.45 -1.29 2.10
N GLU A 79 14.41 0.03 2.19
CA GLU A 79 15.33 0.81 3.00
C GLU A 79 14.83 0.93 4.44
N LYS A 80 15.75 0.83 5.42
CA LYS A 80 15.44 1.11 6.82
C LYS A 80 15.36 2.61 7.04
N VAL A 81 14.16 3.11 7.34
CA VAL A 81 13.87 4.55 7.47
C VAL A 81 13.56 4.95 8.91
N ARG A 82 13.95 6.16 9.30
CA ARG A 82 13.58 6.75 10.59
C ARG A 82 12.15 7.27 10.52
N LEU A 83 11.30 6.83 11.45
CA LEU A 83 9.89 7.24 11.48
C LEU A 83 9.68 8.69 11.96
N LYS A 84 10.45 9.15 12.95
CA LYS A 84 10.31 10.51 13.46
C LYS A 84 10.67 11.53 12.38
N GLY A 85 9.69 12.37 12.03
CA GLY A 85 9.83 13.35 10.94
C GLY A 85 9.68 12.77 9.54
N TRP A 86 9.25 11.50 9.40
CA TRP A 86 8.95 10.90 8.09
C TRP A 86 7.78 11.64 7.43
N ASP A 87 8.00 12.09 6.18
CA ASP A 87 7.09 12.94 5.41
C ASP A 87 6.42 12.22 4.23
N LYS A 88 6.74 10.93 4.04
CA LYS A 88 6.14 10.06 3.01
C LYS A 88 5.04 9.15 3.58
N TYR A 89 4.55 8.19 2.79
CA TYR A 89 3.54 7.25 3.26
C TYR A 89 4.02 6.50 4.52
N ARG A 90 3.25 6.63 5.59
CA ARG A 90 3.60 6.11 6.92
C ARG A 90 2.91 4.79 7.29
N GLY A 91 1.98 4.30 6.47
CA GLY A 91 1.28 3.04 6.75
C GLY A 91 0.58 2.95 8.11
N GLY A 92 0.23 4.08 8.73
CA GLY A 92 -0.36 4.14 10.07
C GLY A 92 0.63 4.19 11.24
N LEU A 93 1.94 4.19 10.99
CA LEU A 93 2.97 4.31 12.02
C LEU A 93 3.07 5.75 12.57
N ASP A 94 3.48 5.87 13.82
CA ASP A 94 3.73 7.14 14.49
C ASP A 94 5.04 7.78 14.00
N VAL A 95 4.92 9.03 13.54
CA VAL A 95 6.04 9.83 13.01
C VAL A 95 6.41 11.00 13.92
N LYS A 96 5.78 11.10 15.10
CA LYS A 96 5.97 12.22 16.04
C LYS A 96 6.71 11.81 17.32
N GLY A 97 6.30 10.70 17.93
CA GLY A 97 6.64 10.33 19.30
C GLY A 97 7.28 8.95 19.49
N ASP A 98 7.62 8.24 18.42
CA ASP A 98 8.19 6.88 18.43
C ASP A 98 7.30 5.81 19.08
N MET A 99 5.98 6.03 19.15
CA MET A 99 5.05 5.11 19.82
C MET A 99 4.92 3.77 19.10
N THR A 100 5.17 3.72 17.79
CA THR A 100 5.14 2.49 16.98
C THR A 100 6.54 2.12 16.50
N GLY A 101 7.55 2.37 17.35
CA GLY A 101 8.94 2.08 17.03
C GLY A 101 9.67 3.29 16.44
N ARG A 102 10.99 3.17 16.36
CA ARG A 102 11.85 4.25 15.84
C ARG A 102 12.10 4.13 14.35
N TYR A 103 12.13 2.92 13.82
CA TYR A 103 12.48 2.65 12.44
C TYR A 103 11.46 1.72 11.82
N SER A 104 11.40 1.76 10.50
CA SER A 104 10.61 0.84 9.70
C SER A 104 11.36 0.50 8.42
N VAL A 105 10.80 -0.37 7.58
CA VAL A 105 11.32 -0.62 6.23
C VAL A 105 10.33 -0.07 5.21
N TYR A 106 10.84 0.65 4.22
CA TYR A 106 10.05 1.35 3.21
C TYR A 106 10.64 1.16 1.81
N THR A 107 9.79 1.07 0.80
CA THR A 107 10.23 1.07 -0.61
C THR A 107 9.18 1.72 -1.51
N ILE A 108 9.57 2.05 -2.73
CA ILE A 108 8.66 2.41 -3.82
C ILE A 108 8.80 1.36 -4.90
N TYR A 109 7.70 0.69 -5.25
CA TYR A 109 7.67 -0.37 -6.26
C TYR A 109 6.53 -0.14 -7.25
N GLU A 110 6.84 -0.09 -8.55
CA GLU A 110 5.87 0.17 -9.62
C GLU A 110 5.01 1.43 -9.36
N GLY A 111 5.64 2.48 -8.80
CA GLY A 111 4.97 3.73 -8.44
C GLY A 111 4.20 3.71 -7.11
N HIS A 112 4.16 2.59 -6.41
CA HIS A 112 3.45 2.42 -5.13
C HIS A 112 4.38 2.55 -3.94
N GLU A 113 4.01 3.38 -2.97
CA GLU A 113 4.71 3.44 -1.70
C GLU A 113 4.31 2.27 -0.82
N ILE A 114 5.30 1.55 -0.28
CA ILE A 114 5.09 0.37 0.55
C ILE A 114 5.75 0.59 1.90
N MET A 115 4.98 0.48 2.97
CA MET A 115 5.46 0.53 4.35
C MET A 115 5.37 -0.85 5.00
N PHE A 116 6.51 -1.40 5.43
CA PHE A 116 6.56 -2.71 6.09
C PHE A 116 6.52 -2.58 7.60
N HIS A 117 5.56 -3.26 8.24
CA HIS A 117 5.45 -3.37 9.69
C HIS A 117 6.29 -4.55 10.15
N VAL A 118 7.57 -4.30 10.41
CA VAL A 118 8.53 -5.33 10.84
C VAL A 118 8.40 -5.54 12.34
N SER A 119 7.95 -6.73 12.75
CA SER A 119 7.70 -7.10 14.16
C SER A 119 8.84 -6.71 15.11
N THR A 120 10.09 -6.98 14.76
CA THR A 120 11.27 -6.68 15.59
C THR A 120 11.63 -5.19 15.66
N LEU A 121 10.97 -4.34 14.89
CA LEU A 121 11.15 -2.87 14.92
C LEU A 121 9.96 -2.15 15.58
N LEU A 122 8.90 -2.90 15.91
CA LEU A 122 7.75 -2.41 16.65
C LEU A 122 7.95 -2.66 18.16
N PRO A 123 7.43 -1.78 19.02
CA PRO A 123 7.51 -1.92 20.47
C PRO A 123 6.47 -2.87 21.05
#